data_AF-A0A3M0Y9E7-F1
#
_entry.id   AF-A0A3M0Y9E7-F1
#
_cell.length_a   1.000
_cell.length_b   1.000
_cell.length_c   1.000
_cell.angle_alpha   90.00
_cell.angle_beta   90.00
_cell.angle_gamma   90.00
#
_symmetry.space_group_name_H-M   'P 1'
#
loop_
_entity.id
_entity.type
_entity.pdbx_description
1 polymer ?
#
loop_
_entity_poly.entity_id
_entity_poly.type
_entity_poly.pdbx_seq_one_letter_code
_entity_poly.pdbx_strand_id
1 'polypeptide(L)'
;MWKPGLRAVGLCLLVILPLACSGGGSGSAPGQQARMAEVPTTLSVTDRRIDTFAQAFVSLKKVTLESDGTRRVLFEDAAGVPINLLELSGEKRPLSVAALPPGTYTVTVTLDNSVTLVEDDGTVHTGHFGNAATLTVPVTGQITVNDSSREVVLDFNARSFDFDDTSGKVTPQIQLVSAGAGLPFHNKFTGRVVDVQDDQTFTFRLEHGTTVITVTLLPGAVVFDEASGQTGSTTALLAPDQN
;
A
#
# COMPACT_ATOMS: atom_id res chain seq x y z
N MET A 1 30.89 -7.19 17.91
CA MET A 1 29.87 -6.17 17.59
C MET A 1 29.19 -6.62 16.30
N TRP A 2 28.09 -7.35 16.41
CA TRP A 2 27.40 -7.99 15.28
C TRP A 2 26.18 -7.14 14.94
N LYS A 3 26.01 -6.78 13.66
CA LYS A 3 24.82 -6.08 13.17
C LYS A 3 23.72 -7.13 12.94
N PRO A 4 22.50 -6.96 13.45
CA PRO A 4 21.40 -7.84 13.09
C PRO A 4 21.10 -7.65 11.60
N GLY A 5 21.20 -8.73 10.83
CA GLY A 5 20.89 -8.73 9.41
C GLY A 5 19.38 -8.62 9.20
N LEU A 6 18.95 -7.59 8.46
CA LEU A 6 17.61 -7.60 7.85
C LEU A 6 17.56 -8.81 6.91
N ARG A 7 16.70 -9.80 7.22
CA ARG A 7 16.32 -10.84 6.25
C ARG A 7 15.15 -10.31 5.43
N ALA A 8 15.33 -10.19 4.12
CA ALA A 8 14.22 -9.97 3.20
C ALA A 8 13.53 -11.31 2.98
N VAL A 9 12.21 -11.36 3.14
CA VAL A 9 11.39 -12.54 2.85
C VAL A 9 10.46 -12.14 1.71
N GLY A 10 10.71 -12.67 0.51
CA GLY A 10 9.81 -12.53 -0.63
C GLY A 10 8.58 -13.40 -0.45
N LEU A 11 7.41 -12.79 -0.23
CA LEU A 11 6.15 -13.50 0.01
C LEU A 11 5.11 -13.11 -1.04
N CYS A 12 4.76 -14.05 -1.92
CA CYS A 12 3.65 -13.89 -2.86
C CYS A 12 2.37 -14.35 -2.16
N LEU A 13 1.51 -13.40 -1.77
CA LEU A 13 0.40 -13.66 -0.85
C LEU A 13 -0.97 -13.24 -1.39
N LEU A 14 -1.95 -14.14 -1.28
CA LEU A 14 -3.37 -13.83 -1.41
C LEU A 14 -3.93 -13.61 0.00
N VAL A 15 -4.13 -12.34 0.40
CA VAL A 15 -4.68 -11.98 1.72
C VAL A 15 -6.19 -12.22 1.74
N ILE A 16 -6.67 -13.07 2.65
CA ILE A 16 -8.09 -13.19 2.98
C ILE A 16 -8.26 -12.74 4.44
N LEU A 17 -8.93 -11.61 4.65
CA LEU A 17 -9.21 -11.06 5.97
C LEU A 17 -10.43 -11.78 6.58
N PRO A 18 -10.34 -12.36 7.80
CA PRO A 18 -11.44 -13.09 8.40
C PRO A 18 -12.61 -12.16 8.72
N LEU A 19 -13.82 -12.59 8.36
CA LEU A 19 -15.09 -12.00 8.74
C LEU A 19 -15.37 -12.33 10.21
N ALA A 20 -15.29 -11.33 11.10
CA ALA A 20 -15.81 -11.45 12.44
C ALA A 20 -17.34 -11.30 12.41
N CYS A 21 -18.06 -12.42 12.34
CA CYS A 21 -19.50 -12.47 12.52
C CYS A 21 -19.80 -12.65 14.03
N SER A 22 -20.04 -11.57 14.76
CA SER A 22 -20.51 -11.65 16.15
C SER A 22 -22.04 -11.57 16.19
N GLY A 23 -22.68 -12.70 16.52
CA GLY A 23 -24.13 -12.83 16.65
C GLY A 23 -24.69 -12.25 17.96
N GLY A 24 -25.84 -11.57 17.81
CA GLY A 24 -27.07 -11.81 18.58
C GLY A 24 -27.10 -11.50 20.08
N GLY A 25 -27.50 -10.28 20.44
CA GLY A 25 -27.97 -9.92 21.78
C GLY A 25 -29.09 -8.87 21.71
N SER A 26 -30.34 -9.31 21.93
CA SER A 26 -31.53 -8.45 21.95
C SER A 26 -31.66 -7.73 23.30
N GLY A 27 -31.27 -6.46 23.36
CA GLY A 27 -31.54 -5.56 24.48
C GLY A 27 -31.90 -4.17 23.98
N SER A 28 -33.17 -3.80 24.10
CA SER A 28 -33.67 -2.47 23.70
C SER A 28 -33.22 -1.42 24.72
N ALA A 29 -32.13 -0.71 24.41
CA ALA A 29 -31.74 0.54 25.06
C ALA A 29 -31.97 1.73 24.09
N PRO A 30 -32.50 2.87 24.53
CA PRO A 30 -32.78 3.99 23.66
C PRO A 30 -31.49 4.75 23.31
N GLY A 31 -31.26 4.99 22.01
CA GLY A 31 -30.46 6.11 21.53
C GLY A 31 -29.00 5.88 21.10
N GLN A 32 -28.52 4.64 20.92
CA GLN A 32 -27.26 4.41 20.20
C GLN A 32 -27.53 4.35 18.69
N GLN A 33 -27.12 5.39 17.96
CA GLN A 33 -26.95 5.30 16.51
C GLN A 33 -26.07 4.08 16.23
N ALA A 34 -26.61 3.11 15.49
CA ALA A 34 -25.88 1.92 15.09
C ALA A 34 -24.63 2.38 14.34
N ARG A 35 -23.45 2.20 14.95
CA ARG A 35 -22.17 2.45 14.29
C ARG A 35 -22.09 1.45 13.15
N MET A 36 -22.03 1.93 11.91
CA MET A 36 -21.88 1.04 10.75
C MET A 36 -20.61 0.20 10.96
N ALA A 37 -20.69 -1.10 10.70
CA ALA A 37 -19.54 -1.99 10.79
C ALA A 37 -18.47 -1.51 9.80
N GLU A 38 -17.25 -1.30 10.29
CA GLU A 38 -16.13 -0.89 9.45
C GLU A 38 -15.53 -2.10 8.74
N VAL A 39 -15.04 -1.87 7.52
CA VAL A 39 -14.42 -2.87 6.66
C VAL A 39 -12.91 -2.57 6.58
N PRO A 40 -12.03 -3.53 6.87
CA PRO A 40 -10.60 -3.35 6.70
C PRO A 40 -10.29 -3.15 5.23
N THR A 41 -9.70 -1.99 4.90
CA THR A 41 -9.44 -1.54 3.54
C THR A 41 -7.94 -1.31 3.35
N THR A 42 -7.38 -1.96 2.34
CA THR A 42 -5.97 -1.84 1.97
C THR A 42 -5.77 -0.68 0.99
N LEU A 43 -4.79 0.18 1.26
CA LEU A 43 -4.26 1.10 0.27
C LEU A 43 -3.08 0.44 -0.43
N SER A 44 -3.14 0.38 -1.76
CA SER A 44 -2.04 -0.07 -2.60
C SER A 44 -1.66 1.02 -3.61
N VAL A 45 -0.39 1.06 -3.97
CA VAL A 45 0.11 1.82 -5.11
C VAL A 45 0.57 0.87 -6.21
N THR A 46 0.39 1.29 -7.45
CA THR A 46 0.86 0.59 -8.63
C THR A 46 1.26 1.59 -9.70
N ASP A 47 1.88 1.09 -10.74
CA ASP A 47 2.13 1.84 -11.96
C ASP A 47 2.18 0.86 -13.14
N ARG A 48 1.96 1.38 -14.35
CA ARG A 48 2.25 0.64 -15.57
C ARG A 48 3.61 1.07 -16.09
N ARG A 49 4.37 0.12 -16.64
CA ARG A 49 5.72 0.33 -17.17
C ARG A 49 5.89 1.69 -17.86
N ILE A 50 6.86 2.46 -17.38
CA ILE A 50 7.37 3.66 -18.02
C ILE A 50 8.51 3.22 -18.94
N ASP A 51 8.52 3.68 -20.20
CA ASP A 51 9.60 3.36 -21.15
C ASP A 51 10.60 4.53 -21.32
N THR A 52 10.40 5.66 -20.63
CA THR A 52 11.18 6.90 -20.83
C THR A 52 12.33 7.10 -19.84
N PHE A 53 12.20 6.61 -18.60
CA PHE A 53 13.22 6.77 -17.54
C PHE A 53 13.63 5.40 -17.02
N ALA A 54 14.86 5.27 -16.53
CA ALA A 54 15.36 4.07 -15.86
C ALA A 54 14.82 3.93 -14.44
N GLN A 55 14.60 5.05 -13.75
CA GLN A 55 13.93 5.11 -12.44
C GLN A 55 13.16 6.43 -12.27
N ALA A 56 12.07 6.39 -11.51
CA ALA A 56 11.30 7.57 -11.14
C ALA A 56 10.84 7.43 -9.68
N PHE A 57 11.35 8.30 -8.81
CA PHE A 57 11.05 8.29 -7.39
C PHE A 57 10.11 9.43 -7.02
N VAL A 58 8.98 9.08 -6.42
CA VAL A 58 8.03 10.01 -5.81
C VAL A 58 7.88 9.69 -4.34
N SER A 59 7.76 10.72 -3.50
CA SER A 59 7.56 10.51 -2.07
C SER A 59 6.09 10.72 -1.69
N LEU A 60 5.39 9.65 -1.37
CA LEU A 60 4.00 9.71 -0.92
C LEU A 60 3.95 10.05 0.56
N LYS A 61 3.26 11.14 0.92
CA LYS A 61 3.14 11.58 2.32
C LYS A 61 1.80 11.25 2.93
N LYS A 62 0.71 11.36 2.16
CA LYS A 62 -0.63 11.20 2.72
C LYS A 62 -1.64 10.77 1.67
N VAL A 63 -2.59 9.93 2.09
CA VAL A 63 -3.80 9.64 1.33
C VAL A 63 -5.02 9.86 2.22
N THR A 64 -5.92 10.71 1.77
CA THR A 64 -7.15 11.06 2.47
C THR A 64 -8.35 10.66 1.62
N LEU A 65 -9.36 10.09 2.28
CA LEU A 65 -10.66 9.77 1.71
C LEU A 65 -11.72 10.74 2.26
N GLU A 66 -12.66 11.16 1.43
CA GLU A 66 -13.78 11.99 1.85
C GLU A 66 -15.11 11.37 1.42
N SER A 67 -16.05 11.25 2.35
CA SER A 67 -17.45 10.86 2.11
C SER A 67 -18.34 11.69 3.02
N ASP A 68 -19.42 12.24 2.47
CA ASP A 68 -20.42 13.03 3.20
C ASP A 68 -19.80 14.17 4.01
N GLY A 69 -18.81 14.86 3.42
CA GLY A 69 -18.06 15.96 4.04
C GLY A 69 -17.11 15.54 5.18
N THR A 70 -17.00 14.24 5.47
CA THR A 70 -16.11 13.71 6.50
C THR A 70 -14.83 13.16 5.88
N ARG A 71 -13.69 13.75 6.25
CA ARG A 71 -12.35 13.31 5.83
C ARG A 71 -11.78 12.23 6.75
N ARG A 72 -11.14 11.23 6.16
CA ARG A 72 -10.48 10.12 6.84
C ARG A 72 -9.10 9.91 6.24
N VAL A 73 -8.09 9.77 7.09
CA VAL A 73 -6.72 9.49 6.65
C VAL A 73 -6.58 7.99 6.50
N LEU A 74 -6.25 7.54 5.28
CA LEU A 74 -5.98 6.13 4.98
C LEU A 74 -4.48 5.82 5.14
N PHE A 75 -3.63 6.80 4.89
CA PHE A 75 -2.18 6.71 5.01
C PHE A 75 -1.60 8.08 5.33
N GLU A 76 -0.60 8.13 6.21
CA GLU A 76 0.17 9.33 6.51
C GLU A 76 1.58 8.97 7.00
N ASP A 77 2.59 9.55 6.36
CA ASP A 77 3.98 9.55 6.76
C ASP A 77 4.54 10.97 6.56
N ALA A 78 4.96 11.60 7.65
CA ALA A 78 5.48 12.96 7.63
C ALA A 78 6.83 13.07 6.91
N ALA A 79 7.65 12.02 6.93
CA ALA A 79 8.89 11.95 6.16
C ALA A 79 8.61 11.67 4.68
N GLY A 80 7.52 10.97 4.40
CA GLY A 80 7.16 10.51 3.07
C GLY A 80 7.84 9.18 2.73
N VAL A 81 7.12 8.34 2.02
CA VAL A 81 7.60 7.04 1.56
C VAL A 81 8.10 7.18 0.13
N PRO A 82 9.40 6.98 -0.14
CA PRO A 82 9.92 6.98 -1.50
C PRO A 82 9.40 5.73 -2.24
N ILE A 83 8.79 5.97 -3.40
CA ILE A 83 8.24 4.93 -4.26
C ILE A 83 8.95 5.02 -5.59
N ASN A 84 9.67 3.96 -5.96
CA ASN A 84 10.18 3.78 -7.32
C ASN A 84 9.03 3.27 -8.19
N LEU A 85 8.51 4.12 -9.06
CA LEU A 85 7.35 3.81 -9.89
C LEU A 85 7.63 2.66 -10.87
N LEU A 86 8.88 2.49 -11.31
CA LEU A 86 9.23 1.42 -12.26
C LEU A 86 9.22 0.03 -11.64
N GLU A 87 9.53 -0.08 -10.34
CA GLU A 87 9.40 -1.34 -9.61
C GLU A 87 7.94 -1.78 -9.44
N LEU A 88 6.99 -0.87 -9.66
CA LEU A 88 5.57 -1.19 -9.57
C LEU A 88 5.01 -1.77 -10.87
N SER A 89 5.81 -1.84 -11.94
CA SER A 89 5.37 -2.42 -13.21
C SER A 89 5.03 -3.90 -13.03
N GLY A 90 3.74 -4.25 -13.05
CA GLY A 90 3.32 -5.63 -12.81
C GLY A 90 3.07 -5.96 -11.34
N GLU A 91 3.25 -5.00 -10.44
CA GLU A 91 3.13 -5.18 -8.99
C GLU A 91 2.15 -4.17 -8.36
N LYS A 92 1.42 -4.63 -7.34
CA LYS A 92 0.75 -3.78 -6.38
C LYS A 92 1.53 -3.81 -5.08
N ARG A 93 1.90 -2.63 -4.57
CA ARG A 93 2.58 -2.45 -3.30
C ARG A 93 1.60 -1.91 -2.25
N PRO A 94 1.18 -2.72 -1.28
CA PRO A 94 0.34 -2.27 -0.17
C PRO A 94 1.14 -1.35 0.76
N LEU A 95 0.54 -0.23 1.14
CA LEU A 95 1.15 0.78 2.01
C LEU A 95 0.52 0.82 3.40
N SER A 96 -0.80 0.66 3.46
CA SER A 96 -1.52 0.68 4.73
C SER A 96 -2.79 -0.17 4.68
N VAL A 97 -3.29 -0.50 5.86
CA VAL A 97 -4.63 -1.05 6.05
C VAL A 97 -5.30 -0.23 7.14
N ALA A 98 -6.51 0.26 6.86
CA ALA A 98 -7.34 0.98 7.83
C ALA A 98 -8.79 0.50 7.76
N ALA A 99 -9.49 0.56 8.90
CA ALA A 99 -10.90 0.27 8.97
C ALA A 99 -11.70 1.47 8.46
N LEU A 100 -12.60 1.25 7.50
CA LEU A 100 -13.44 2.28 6.90
C LEU A 100 -14.90 1.86 6.91
N PRO A 101 -15.85 2.75 7.22
CA PRO A 101 -17.25 2.48 6.97
C PRO A 101 -17.50 2.14 5.49
N PRO A 102 -18.46 1.28 5.16
CA PRO A 102 -18.92 1.12 3.80
C PRO A 102 -19.45 2.45 3.26
N GLY A 103 -19.09 2.78 2.03
CA GLY A 103 -19.43 4.08 1.45
C GLY A 103 -18.72 4.36 0.13
N THR A 104 -18.99 5.52 -0.44
CA THR A 104 -18.33 5.99 -1.66
C THR A 104 -17.47 7.20 -1.32
N TYR A 105 -16.19 7.14 -1.71
CA TYR A 105 -15.20 8.10 -1.30
C TYR A 105 -14.56 8.79 -2.51
N THR A 106 -14.30 10.09 -2.39
CA THR A 106 -13.30 10.77 -3.20
C THR A 106 -11.93 10.63 -2.55
N VAL A 107 -10.87 10.64 -3.36
CA VAL A 107 -9.50 10.40 -2.88
C VAL A 107 -8.62 11.61 -3.15
N THR A 108 -7.82 11.97 -2.16
CA THR A 108 -6.82 13.03 -2.27
C THR A 108 -5.46 12.47 -1.85
N VAL A 109 -4.46 12.72 -2.67
CA VAL A 109 -3.07 12.28 -2.47
C VAL A 109 -2.21 13.49 -2.21
N THR A 110 -1.33 13.41 -1.21
CA THR A 110 -0.31 14.42 -0.96
C THR A 110 1.06 13.81 -1.17
N LEU A 111 1.83 14.42 -2.06
CA LEU A 111 3.21 14.07 -2.37
C LEU A 111 4.16 15.11 -1.77
N ASP A 112 5.40 14.71 -1.49
CA ASP A 112 6.50 15.65 -1.43
C ASP A 112 6.64 16.36 -2.79
N ASN A 113 7.10 17.60 -2.79
CA ASN A 113 7.21 18.37 -4.02
C ASN A 113 8.33 17.89 -4.94
N SER A 114 9.35 17.23 -4.38
CA SER A 114 10.50 16.73 -5.15
C SER A 114 10.18 15.40 -5.85
N VAL A 115 10.65 15.27 -7.08
CA VAL A 115 10.68 14.01 -7.83
C VAL A 115 12.08 13.80 -8.38
N THR A 116 12.59 12.58 -8.25
CA THR A 116 13.89 12.20 -8.81
C THR A 116 13.66 11.31 -10.02
N LEU A 117 14.20 11.72 -11.15
CA LEU A 117 14.15 10.97 -12.41
C LEU A 117 15.58 10.53 -12.75
N VAL A 118 15.75 9.27 -13.14
CA VAL A 118 17.04 8.71 -13.52
C VAL A 118 16.93 8.21 -14.96
N GLU A 119 17.80 8.68 -15.84
CA GLU A 119 17.90 8.22 -17.22
C GLU A 119 18.63 6.87 -17.32
N ASP A 120 18.53 6.22 -18.47
CA ASP A 120 19.21 4.94 -18.76
C ASP A 120 20.74 5.02 -18.71
N ASP A 121 21.30 6.20 -18.97
CA ASP A 121 22.75 6.45 -18.84
C ASP A 121 23.20 6.75 -17.40
N GLY A 122 22.25 6.79 -16.45
CA GLY A 122 22.47 7.09 -15.03
C GLY A 122 22.41 8.58 -14.68
N THR A 123 22.12 9.46 -15.64
CA THR A 123 21.91 10.89 -15.38
C THR A 123 20.72 11.08 -14.46
N VAL A 124 20.89 11.90 -13.40
CA VAL A 124 19.84 12.16 -12.40
C VAL A 124 19.32 13.57 -12.56
N HIS A 125 18.00 13.69 -12.70
CA HIS A 125 17.26 14.95 -12.71
C HIS A 125 16.41 15.08 -11.45
N THR A 126 16.42 16.26 -10.85
CA THR A 126 15.50 16.61 -9.78
C THR A 126 14.44 17.54 -10.34
N GLY A 127 13.23 17.02 -10.48
CA GLY A 127 12.05 17.80 -10.85
C GLY A 127 11.26 18.24 -9.62
N HIS A 128 10.23 19.06 -9.86
CA HIS A 128 9.28 19.46 -8.84
C HIS A 128 7.84 19.51 -9.35
N PHE A 129 6.88 19.25 -8.48
CA PHE A 129 5.47 19.25 -8.86
C PHE A 129 4.82 20.65 -8.86
N GLY A 130 5.38 21.57 -8.09
CA GLY A 130 4.94 22.96 -7.98
C GLY A 130 5.84 23.79 -7.08
N ASN A 131 5.31 24.91 -6.58
CA ASN A 131 6.10 25.90 -5.80
C ASN A 131 6.02 25.69 -4.28
N ALA A 132 5.12 24.82 -3.82
CA ALA A 132 4.92 24.54 -2.40
C ALA A 132 5.80 23.36 -1.95
N ALA A 133 5.98 23.17 -0.64
CA ALA A 133 6.73 22.03 -0.10
C ALA A 133 6.06 20.67 -0.37
N THR A 134 4.77 20.65 -0.67
CA THR A 134 4.01 19.44 -1.02
C THR A 134 3.03 19.76 -2.13
N LEU A 135 2.71 18.77 -2.96
CA LEU A 135 1.59 18.84 -3.90
C LEU A 135 0.43 18.00 -3.38
N THR A 136 -0.76 18.58 -3.35
CA THR A 136 -2.00 17.83 -3.10
C THR A 136 -2.76 17.66 -4.41
N VAL A 137 -3.00 16.40 -4.78
CA VAL A 137 -3.63 15.98 -6.03
C VAL A 137 -4.99 15.33 -5.72
N PRO A 138 -6.11 15.90 -6.19
CA PRO A 138 -7.36 15.16 -6.21
C PRO A 138 -7.26 14.03 -7.25
N VAL A 139 -7.58 12.81 -6.84
CA VAL A 139 -7.60 11.66 -7.75
C VAL A 139 -8.95 11.62 -8.46
N THR A 140 -8.93 11.52 -9.79
CA THR A 140 -10.17 11.50 -10.58
C THR A 140 -10.97 10.22 -10.30
N GLY A 141 -12.26 10.38 -10.05
CA GLY A 141 -13.19 9.29 -9.80
C GLY A 141 -13.55 9.11 -8.33
N GLN A 142 -14.25 8.02 -8.04
CA GLN A 142 -14.67 7.64 -6.69
C GLN A 142 -14.40 6.15 -6.48
N ILE A 143 -14.17 5.76 -5.24
CA ILE A 143 -14.04 4.36 -4.83
C ILE A 143 -15.20 3.98 -3.93
N THR A 144 -15.81 2.83 -4.18
CA THR A 144 -16.78 2.23 -3.26
C THR A 144 -16.06 1.23 -2.37
N VAL A 145 -16.17 1.44 -1.06
CA VAL A 145 -15.69 0.52 -0.03
C VAL A 145 -16.86 -0.26 0.52
N ASN A 146 -16.75 -1.58 0.54
CA ASN A 146 -17.71 -2.51 1.13
C ASN A 146 -17.05 -3.89 1.30
N ASP A 147 -17.80 -4.90 1.73
CA ASP A 147 -17.26 -6.24 1.95
C ASP A 147 -16.68 -6.92 0.71
N SER A 148 -17.14 -6.57 -0.50
CA SER A 148 -16.62 -7.10 -1.76
C SER A 148 -15.57 -6.21 -2.42
N SER A 149 -15.34 -5.00 -1.89
CA SER A 149 -14.40 -4.00 -2.41
C SER A 149 -13.62 -3.39 -1.25
N ARG A 150 -12.52 -4.04 -0.89
CA ARG A 150 -11.68 -3.74 0.29
C ARG A 150 -10.31 -3.16 -0.08
N GLU A 151 -10.17 -2.62 -1.29
CA GLU A 151 -8.89 -2.12 -1.78
C GLU A 151 -9.07 -0.75 -2.45
N VAL A 152 -8.21 0.19 -2.08
CA VAL A 152 -7.99 1.45 -2.80
C VAL A 152 -6.66 1.30 -3.51
N VAL A 153 -6.67 1.29 -4.84
CA VAL A 153 -5.45 1.16 -5.65
C VAL A 153 -5.20 2.47 -6.40
N LEU A 154 -4.09 3.12 -6.08
CA LEU A 154 -3.60 4.30 -6.79
C LEU A 154 -2.65 3.87 -7.89
N ASP A 155 -2.98 4.20 -9.13
CA ASP A 155 -2.09 4.07 -10.27
C ASP A 155 -1.50 5.45 -10.56
N PHE A 156 -0.18 5.57 -10.40
CA PHE A 156 0.52 6.82 -10.68
C PHE A 156 0.58 7.12 -12.18
N ASN A 157 0.32 6.13 -13.05
CA ASN A 157 0.28 6.24 -14.51
C ASN A 157 1.42 7.14 -15.04
N ALA A 158 2.64 6.82 -14.63
CA ALA A 158 3.75 7.76 -14.75
C ALA A 158 4.24 7.95 -16.20
N ARG A 159 3.86 7.05 -17.11
CA ARG A 159 3.92 7.27 -18.57
C ARG A 159 3.15 8.52 -19.05
N SER A 160 2.23 9.04 -18.24
CA SER A 160 1.45 10.24 -18.52
C SER A 160 1.91 11.45 -17.70
N PHE A 161 3.04 11.34 -17.00
CA PHE A 161 3.67 12.51 -16.41
C PHE A 161 4.15 13.44 -17.52
N ASP A 162 3.84 14.71 -17.38
CA ASP A 162 4.33 15.76 -18.27
C ASP A 162 5.54 16.43 -17.63
N PHE A 163 6.69 16.38 -18.30
CA PHE A 163 7.95 16.93 -17.83
C PHE A 163 8.34 18.14 -18.69
N ASP A 164 8.52 19.28 -18.04
CA ASP A 164 9.05 20.49 -18.65
C ASP A 164 10.52 20.66 -18.26
N ASP A 165 11.43 20.23 -19.14
CA ASP A 165 12.88 20.32 -18.97
C ASP A 165 13.37 21.74 -18.65
N THR A 166 12.65 22.77 -19.12
CA THR A 166 13.08 24.17 -18.95
C THR A 166 12.85 24.65 -17.53
N SER A 167 11.71 24.30 -16.95
CA SER A 167 11.37 24.67 -15.58
C SER A 167 11.72 23.59 -14.56
N GLY A 168 11.94 22.35 -14.97
CA GLY A 168 12.03 21.18 -14.11
C GLY A 168 10.68 20.77 -13.52
N LYS A 169 9.56 21.30 -14.03
CA LYS A 169 8.23 21.00 -13.51
C LYS A 169 7.75 19.65 -14.01
N VAL A 170 7.15 18.87 -13.11
CA VAL A 170 6.49 17.59 -13.41
C VAL A 170 5.01 17.70 -13.07
N THR A 171 4.13 17.26 -13.97
CA THR A 171 2.69 17.22 -13.67
C THR A 171 2.24 15.77 -13.49
N PRO A 172 1.91 15.32 -12.26
CA PRO A 172 1.55 13.93 -12.01
C PRO A 172 0.12 13.63 -12.47
N GLN A 173 -0.12 12.39 -12.90
CA GLN A 173 -1.43 11.90 -13.33
C GLN A 173 -1.82 10.66 -12.51
N ILE A 174 -2.34 10.88 -11.30
CA ILE A 174 -2.75 9.78 -10.43
C ILE A 174 -4.22 9.42 -10.68
N GLN A 175 -4.51 8.14 -10.83
CA GLN A 175 -5.85 7.63 -11.06
C GLN A 175 -6.21 6.48 -10.11
N LEU A 176 -7.51 6.25 -9.92
CA LEU A 176 -8.00 5.06 -9.26
C LEU A 176 -8.04 3.90 -10.24
N VAL A 177 -7.56 2.75 -9.79
CA VAL A 177 -7.81 1.49 -10.46
C VAL A 177 -9.16 0.95 -10.03
N SER A 178 -10.04 0.68 -10.99
CA SER A 178 -11.37 0.16 -10.73
C SER A 178 -11.32 -1.26 -10.17
N ALA A 179 -12.16 -1.55 -9.16
CA ALA A 179 -12.37 -2.90 -8.67
C ALA A 179 -12.83 -3.81 -9.84
N GLY A 180 -12.12 -4.92 -10.06
CA GLY A 180 -12.43 -5.86 -11.14
C GLY A 180 -11.76 -5.59 -12.49
N ALA A 181 -10.86 -4.60 -12.59
CA ALA A 181 -10.14 -4.28 -13.84
C ALA A 181 -9.22 -5.41 -14.38
N GLY A 182 -9.23 -6.61 -13.79
CA GLY A 182 -8.48 -7.77 -14.29
C GLY A 182 -7.01 -7.47 -14.52
N LEU A 183 -6.41 -6.65 -13.65
CA LEU A 183 -5.03 -6.23 -13.84
C LEU A 183 -4.11 -7.38 -13.45
N PRO A 184 -3.09 -7.69 -14.27
CA PRO A 184 -2.19 -8.81 -14.05
C PRO A 184 -1.18 -8.55 -12.92
N PHE A 185 -1.53 -7.70 -11.96
CA PHE A 185 -0.62 -7.28 -10.92
C PHE A 185 -0.56 -8.30 -9.79
N HIS A 186 0.66 -8.68 -9.43
CA HIS A 186 0.91 -9.48 -8.24
C HIS A 186 0.96 -8.55 -7.02
N ASN A 187 0.38 -8.98 -5.89
CA ASN A 187 0.57 -8.25 -4.64
C ASN A 187 1.93 -8.61 -4.05
N LYS A 188 2.74 -7.60 -3.75
CA LYS A 188 4.01 -7.76 -3.05
C LYS A 188 3.95 -7.04 -1.72
N PHE A 189 4.07 -7.80 -0.64
CA PHE A 189 4.09 -7.28 0.72
C PHE A 189 5.55 -7.25 1.20
N THR A 190 6.00 -6.09 1.68
CA THR A 190 7.32 -5.93 2.30
C THR A 190 7.13 -5.36 3.69
N GLY A 191 7.96 -5.81 4.63
CA GLY A 191 7.76 -5.51 6.04
C GLY A 191 8.44 -6.52 6.95
N ARG A 192 7.98 -6.57 8.20
CA ARG A 192 8.56 -7.38 9.26
C ARG A 192 7.51 -8.27 9.90
N VAL A 193 7.83 -9.55 10.06
CA VAL A 193 7.06 -10.46 10.91
C VAL A 193 7.18 -10.01 12.36
N VAL A 194 6.04 -9.78 13.00
CA VAL A 194 5.94 -9.29 14.39
C VAL A 194 5.82 -10.45 15.36
N ASP A 195 5.00 -11.44 15.02
CA ASP A 195 4.73 -12.63 15.83
C ASP A 195 4.33 -13.79 14.92
N VAL A 196 4.67 -15.03 15.30
CA VAL A 196 4.29 -16.25 14.59
C VAL A 196 3.39 -17.07 15.49
N GLN A 197 2.13 -17.23 15.10
CA GLN A 197 1.11 -17.90 15.90
C GLN A 197 1.15 -19.42 15.69
N ASP A 198 1.27 -19.83 14.43
CA ASP A 198 1.38 -21.23 14.02
C ASP A 198 2.03 -21.35 12.62
N ASP A 199 2.02 -22.56 12.06
CA ASP A 199 2.61 -22.87 10.75
C ASP A 199 1.91 -22.19 9.57
N GLN A 200 0.72 -21.62 9.77
CA GLN A 200 -0.07 -20.96 8.74
C GLN A 200 -0.35 -19.49 9.06
N THR A 201 -0.21 -19.08 10.31
CA THR A 201 -0.66 -17.77 10.77
C THR A 201 0.45 -17.01 11.47
N PHE A 202 0.67 -15.78 11.02
CA PHE A 202 1.61 -14.86 11.64
C PHE A 202 1.09 -13.43 11.54
N THR A 203 1.64 -12.54 12.34
CA THR A 203 1.36 -11.12 12.24
C THR A 203 2.51 -10.39 11.55
N PHE A 204 2.16 -9.42 10.72
CA PHE A 204 3.10 -8.74 9.83
C PHE A 204 2.87 -7.25 9.92
N ARG A 205 3.95 -6.49 10.12
CA ARG A 205 3.93 -5.04 9.98
C ARG A 205 4.47 -4.69 8.61
N LEU A 206 3.67 -4.01 7.80
CA LEU A 206 4.13 -3.47 6.52
C LEU A 206 5.29 -2.50 6.76
N GLU A 207 6.25 -2.47 5.84
CA GLU A 207 7.46 -1.64 5.93
C GLU A 207 7.14 -0.16 6.20
N HIS A 208 6.06 0.32 5.59
CA HIS A 208 5.61 1.71 5.68
C HIS A 208 4.27 1.87 6.41
N GLY A 209 3.73 0.78 6.97
CA GLY A 209 2.47 0.78 7.69
C GLY A 209 2.67 0.78 9.19
N THR A 210 1.85 1.54 9.91
CA THR A 210 1.77 1.44 11.38
C THR A 210 0.90 0.27 11.83
N THR A 211 0.01 -0.21 10.96
CA THR A 211 -0.90 -1.33 11.21
C THR A 211 -0.15 -2.66 11.12
N VAL A 212 -0.36 -3.51 12.12
CA VAL A 212 0.00 -4.93 12.08
C VAL A 212 -1.19 -5.70 11.52
N ILE A 213 -0.97 -6.49 10.48
CA ILE A 213 -1.98 -7.34 9.84
C ILE A 213 -1.76 -8.80 10.24
N THR A 214 -2.85 -9.57 10.33
CA THR A 214 -2.75 -11.03 10.42
C THR A 214 -2.66 -11.60 9.01
N VAL A 215 -1.67 -12.45 8.79
CA VAL A 215 -1.45 -13.18 7.55
C VAL A 215 -1.79 -14.63 7.81
N THR A 216 -2.66 -15.18 6.97
CA THR A 216 -2.98 -16.62 6.96
C THR A 216 -2.56 -17.20 5.61
N LEU A 217 -1.64 -18.16 5.66
CA LEU A 217 -1.16 -18.89 4.50
C LEU A 217 -2.21 -19.90 4.04
N LEU A 218 -2.48 -19.90 2.74
CA LEU A 218 -3.34 -20.90 2.13
C LEU A 218 -2.63 -22.26 2.05
N PRO A 219 -3.36 -23.38 1.98
CA PRO A 219 -2.78 -24.68 1.71
C PRO A 219 -1.90 -24.66 0.44
N GLY A 220 -0.66 -25.15 0.56
CA GLY A 220 0.32 -25.16 -0.54
C GLY A 220 1.19 -23.91 -0.63
N ALA A 221 0.99 -22.90 0.22
CA ALA A 221 1.95 -21.81 0.35
C ALA A 221 3.32 -22.34 0.81
N VAL A 222 4.39 -21.79 0.24
CA VAL A 222 5.76 -22.13 0.56
C VAL A 222 6.42 -20.94 1.25
N VAL A 223 7.03 -21.17 2.41
CA VAL A 223 7.91 -20.20 3.05
C VAL A 223 9.33 -20.50 2.60
N PHE A 224 10.01 -19.50 2.06
CA PHE A 224 11.36 -19.59 1.51
C PHE A 224 12.24 -18.51 2.14
N ASP A 225 13.40 -18.91 2.66
CA ASP A 225 14.43 -17.98 3.14
C ASP A 225 15.43 -17.73 2.01
N GLU A 226 15.39 -16.51 1.45
CA GLU A 226 16.24 -16.11 0.33
C GLU A 226 17.74 -16.18 0.67
N ALA A 227 18.12 -15.96 1.93
CA ALA A 227 19.53 -15.94 2.34
C ALA A 227 20.13 -17.35 2.39
N SER A 228 19.35 -18.33 2.86
CA SER A 228 19.80 -19.72 2.99
C SER A 228 19.38 -20.62 1.82
N GLY A 229 18.46 -20.15 0.98
CA GLY A 229 17.86 -20.93 -0.10
C GLY A 229 16.98 -22.08 0.39
N GLN A 230 16.57 -22.07 1.66
CA GLN A 230 15.80 -23.15 2.27
C GLN A 230 14.30 -22.87 2.21
N THR A 231 13.52 -23.94 2.05
CA THR A 231 12.06 -23.94 2.25
C THR A 231 11.72 -24.63 3.56
N GLY A 232 10.70 -24.15 4.28
CA GLY A 232 10.34 -24.69 5.59
C GLY A 232 8.97 -24.23 6.06
N SER A 233 8.63 -24.56 7.32
CA SER A 233 7.41 -24.05 7.95
C SER A 233 7.55 -22.59 8.36
N THR A 234 6.42 -21.91 8.53
CA THR A 234 6.36 -20.54 9.06
C THR A 234 7.04 -20.44 10.42
N THR A 235 6.81 -21.40 11.32
CA THR A 235 7.47 -21.44 12.63
C THR A 235 8.97 -21.66 12.55
N ALA A 236 9.46 -22.44 11.59
CA ALA A 236 10.89 -22.72 11.44
C ALA A 236 11.65 -21.54 10.81
N LEU A 237 11.04 -20.83 9.87
CA LEU A 237 11.73 -19.81 9.06
C LEU A 237 11.40 -18.37 9.45
N LEU A 238 10.23 -18.11 10.05
CA LEU A 238 9.80 -16.74 10.40
C LEU A 238 9.78 -16.45 11.90
N ALA A 239 9.99 -17.47 12.75
CA ALA A 239 10.08 -17.21 14.19
C ALA A 239 11.16 -16.16 14.42
N PRO A 240 10.86 -15.06 15.14
CA PRO A 240 11.87 -14.06 15.44
C PRO A 240 13.01 -14.76 16.17
N ASP A 241 14.26 -14.52 15.73
CA ASP A 241 15.44 -14.96 16.46
C ASP A 241 15.24 -14.56 17.93
N GLN A 242 15.22 -15.54 18.85
CA GLN A 242 14.99 -15.33 20.29
C GLN A 242 16.18 -14.64 20.99
N ASN A 243 16.93 -13.80 20.27
CA ASN A 243 18.17 -13.16 20.72
C ASN A 243 18.01 -11.67 20.99
#